data_AF-A0A927MF79-F1
#
_entry.id   AF-A0A927MF79-F1
#
_cell.length_a   1.000
_cell.length_b   1.000
_cell.length_c   1.000
_cell.angle_alpha   90.00
_cell.angle_beta   90.00
_cell.angle_gamma   90.00
#
_symmetry.space_group_name_H-M   'P 1'
#
loop_
_entity.id
_entity.type
_entity.pdbx_description
1 polymer ?
#
loop_
_entity_poly.entity_id
_entity_poly.type
_entity_poly.pdbx_seq_one_letter_code
_entity_poly.pdbx_strand_id
1 'polypeptide(L)'
;MRTRRTLAAVLTAVLAVAATVTGGVTARPAAPATASPASPGAKDVIVHLFQWPWASIATECTTVLGPKGFGGVQVSPPQEHVVLPGRGYPWWQDYQPVSYQLTTRRGDRAAFASMVRTCHDAGVKIYVDAIVNHMAGGASTGAGSGGSTYGHYSYPAVPYGNDDFHHCGRNGNDDIANWSDRWEIQNCELVDLSDLRTEASYVRGRLTAYLNDLVSLGVDGFRVDAAKHLPAADLAAIVDPVSGSPYVFSEVIEGGSGEPTPEEYAGVGDVTEFRYGDVVGNAFSGGNLANLNNLASSMRLSSGDAVAFVDNHDTQRNGRARLTYKNGSAYALAEAFMIAWPYGVPQVMSSFTFSDPEAGPPRNGNGTTSSVNCANGWACEHRWRTTANMVGLRNAAAGAGVTNWWSNGGNQIAFGRGSTGYAAFNRNGGALTRTFQTSLPAGTYCDVMNGDFSGGACTGTTYPVNSAGQVTATVPANGALALHVNARTSATPGPNPTTTPPPTGGTCGTVATTFEVDTGTVWGQNVYVVGNVPALGNWDPANGVPLSSASYPVWRATVGLPGGTAVQYKYVKRNGAQVVWESDPNRSRSTPSATPCTATWTDTWR
;
A
#
# COMPACT_ATOMS: atom_id res chain seq x y z
N MET A 1 33.72 39.99 27.00
CA MET A 1 33.54 41.42 26.69
C MET A 1 34.05 41.68 25.28
N ARG A 2 33.18 42.04 24.34
CA ARG A 2 33.42 43.10 23.34
C ARG A 2 32.17 43.33 22.51
N THR A 3 31.93 44.60 22.29
CA THR A 3 30.76 45.32 21.81
C THR A 3 30.76 45.52 20.29
N ARG A 4 29.56 45.52 19.70
CA ARG A 4 29.00 46.36 18.60
C ARG A 4 29.94 46.96 17.54
N ARG A 5 29.55 46.84 16.24
CA ARG A 5 29.12 47.97 15.35
C ARG A 5 28.85 47.57 13.88
N THR A 6 27.57 47.60 13.50
CA THR A 6 26.88 48.29 12.37
C THR A 6 27.57 48.71 11.04
N LEU A 7 26.85 48.38 9.94
CA LEU A 7 26.31 49.21 8.82
C LEU A 7 27.06 49.40 7.47
N ALA A 8 26.28 49.13 6.40
CA ALA A 8 26.05 49.90 5.15
C ALA A 8 26.70 49.49 3.80
N ALA A 9 25.86 48.82 2.98
CA ALA A 9 25.45 49.06 1.57
C ALA A 9 26.39 49.71 0.53
N VAL A 10 26.44 49.13 -0.69
CA VAL A 10 26.29 49.83 -1.99
C VAL A 10 25.57 48.94 -3.02
N LEU A 11 24.58 49.54 -3.69
CA LEU A 11 23.76 49.06 -4.82
C LEU A 11 24.54 49.02 -6.14
N THR A 12 24.17 48.12 -7.06
CA THR A 12 24.18 48.47 -8.50
C THR A 12 23.06 47.72 -9.22
N ALA A 13 22.09 48.49 -9.71
CA ALA A 13 20.96 48.02 -10.50
C ALA A 13 21.29 48.12 -11.99
N VAL A 14 20.92 47.11 -12.78
CA VAL A 14 20.82 47.20 -14.24
C VAL A 14 19.38 46.90 -14.61
N LEU A 15 18.67 47.92 -15.08
CA LEU A 15 17.37 47.79 -15.74
C LEU A 15 17.60 47.21 -17.14
N ALA A 16 16.91 46.12 -17.46
CA ALA A 16 16.63 45.73 -18.84
C ALA A 16 15.10 45.74 -19.05
N VAL A 17 14.66 46.61 -19.95
CA VAL A 17 13.28 46.74 -20.41
C VAL A 17 12.93 45.52 -21.24
N ALA A 18 12.00 44.69 -20.78
CA ALA A 18 11.38 43.65 -21.60
C ALA A 18 9.93 44.05 -21.89
N ALA A 19 9.66 44.31 -23.17
CA ALA A 19 8.33 44.60 -23.68
C ALA A 19 7.38 43.43 -23.39
N THR A 20 6.24 43.73 -22.77
CA THR A 20 5.14 42.79 -22.56
C THR A 20 4.47 42.46 -23.88
N VAL A 21 4.87 41.35 -24.51
CA VAL A 21 4.02 40.64 -25.46
C VAL A 21 3.09 39.77 -24.63
N THR A 22 1.85 40.18 -24.45
CA THR A 22 0.77 39.34 -23.92
C THR A 22 0.42 38.29 -24.97
N GLY A 23 1.30 37.30 -25.15
CA GLY A 23 0.95 36.05 -25.80
C GLY A 23 0.23 35.20 -24.76
N GLY A 24 -1.08 35.01 -24.92
CA GLY A 24 -1.82 34.03 -24.13
C GLY A 24 -1.14 32.67 -24.29
N VAL A 25 -0.50 32.19 -23.22
CA VAL A 25 -0.01 30.82 -23.14
C VAL A 25 -1.26 29.95 -23.03
N THR A 26 -1.83 29.55 -24.15
CA THR A 26 -2.75 28.43 -24.17
C THR A 26 -1.90 27.21 -23.80
N ALA A 27 -2.00 26.77 -22.55
CA ALA A 27 -1.42 25.53 -22.10
C ALA A 27 -1.89 24.43 -23.07
N ARG A 28 -0.97 23.89 -23.86
CA ARG A 28 -1.25 22.79 -24.76
C ARG A 28 -1.84 21.66 -23.90
N PRO A 29 -3.04 21.14 -24.20
CA PRO A 29 -3.59 20.05 -23.40
C PRO A 29 -2.58 18.91 -23.42
N ALA A 30 -2.18 18.46 -22.23
CA ALA A 30 -1.22 17.38 -22.14
C ALA A 30 -1.78 16.13 -22.83
N ALA A 31 -0.89 15.41 -23.53
CA ALA A 31 -1.25 14.15 -24.13
C ALA A 31 -1.77 13.19 -23.05
N PRO A 32 -2.82 12.40 -23.31
CA PRO A 32 -3.30 11.41 -22.36
C PRO A 32 -2.19 10.44 -21.98
N ALA A 33 -2.11 10.05 -20.72
CA ALA A 33 -1.11 9.08 -20.26
C ALA A 33 -1.26 7.75 -21.03
N THR A 34 -0.15 7.25 -21.56
CA THR A 34 -0.08 5.95 -22.26
C THR A 34 -0.07 4.79 -21.27
N ALA A 35 -0.29 3.57 -21.76
CA ALA A 35 -0.10 2.39 -20.94
C ALA A 35 1.37 2.26 -20.49
N SER A 36 1.59 1.78 -19.27
CA SER A 36 2.93 1.40 -18.84
C SER A 36 3.36 0.08 -19.51
N PRO A 37 4.59 -0.02 -20.04
CA PRO A 37 5.17 -1.29 -20.44
C PRO A 37 5.77 -2.08 -19.27
N ALA A 38 5.97 -1.46 -18.10
CA ALA A 38 6.48 -2.14 -16.90
C ALA A 38 5.44 -3.14 -16.39
N SER A 39 5.86 -4.39 -16.22
CA SER A 39 4.95 -5.44 -15.74
C SER A 39 5.72 -6.68 -15.31
N PRO A 40 5.54 -7.16 -14.07
CA PRO A 40 6.03 -8.46 -13.66
C PRO A 40 5.12 -9.61 -14.14
N GLY A 41 4.11 -9.35 -14.98
CA GLY A 41 3.18 -10.33 -15.53
C GLY A 41 1.74 -9.83 -15.67
N ALA A 42 0.84 -10.70 -16.11
CA ALA A 42 -0.54 -10.33 -16.44
C ALA A 42 -1.34 -9.64 -15.30
N LYS A 43 -0.95 -9.88 -14.05
CA LYS A 43 -1.40 -9.14 -12.86
C LYS A 43 -0.16 -8.49 -12.24
N ASP A 44 -0.19 -7.18 -12.04
CA ASP A 44 1.01 -6.41 -11.70
C ASP A 44 0.93 -5.65 -10.36
N VAL A 45 -0.20 -5.66 -9.66
CA VAL A 45 -0.26 -5.07 -8.31
C VAL A 45 0.52 -5.94 -7.33
N ILE A 46 1.59 -5.37 -6.78
CA ILE A 46 2.39 -5.99 -5.72
C ILE A 46 1.91 -5.47 -4.38
N VAL A 47 1.75 -6.35 -3.39
CA VAL A 47 1.59 -5.93 -1.98
C VAL A 47 2.88 -6.21 -1.22
N HIS A 48 3.42 -5.21 -0.53
CA HIS A 48 4.50 -5.43 0.41
C HIS A 48 3.92 -5.81 1.78
N LEU A 49 3.91 -7.11 2.10
CA LEU A 49 3.50 -7.64 3.40
C LEU A 49 4.67 -7.55 4.39
N PHE A 50 4.97 -6.32 4.81
CA PHE A 50 6.17 -6.00 5.58
C PHE A 50 6.16 -6.65 6.96
N GLN A 51 7.18 -7.46 7.25
CA GLN A 51 7.39 -8.19 8.49
C GLN A 51 6.36 -9.30 8.80
N TRP A 52 5.45 -9.64 7.88
CA TRP A 52 4.43 -10.68 8.13
C TRP A 52 5.07 -12.07 8.27
N PRO A 53 4.60 -12.93 9.20
CA PRO A 53 5.06 -14.31 9.30
C PRO A 53 4.56 -15.14 8.10
N TRP A 54 5.39 -16.06 7.60
CA TRP A 54 5.14 -16.77 6.34
C TRP A 54 3.83 -17.57 6.32
N ALA A 55 3.43 -18.14 7.46
CA ALA A 55 2.14 -18.81 7.57
C ALA A 55 0.93 -17.87 7.37
N SER A 56 1.04 -16.62 7.85
CA SER A 56 0.00 -15.61 7.63
C SER A 56 -0.02 -15.15 6.17
N ILE A 57 1.15 -15.02 5.53
CA ILE A 57 1.24 -14.70 4.09
C ILE A 57 0.57 -15.80 3.25
N ALA A 58 0.84 -17.07 3.53
CA ALA A 58 0.21 -18.20 2.83
C ALA A 58 -1.34 -18.15 2.93
N THR A 59 -1.85 -17.82 4.12
CA THR A 59 -3.29 -17.64 4.34
C THR A 59 -3.82 -16.42 3.58
N GLU A 60 -3.07 -15.32 3.57
CA GLU A 60 -3.45 -14.08 2.86
C GLU A 60 -3.56 -14.32 1.36
N CYS A 61 -2.60 -15.06 0.78
CA CYS A 61 -2.58 -15.41 -0.62
C CYS A 61 -3.87 -16.11 -1.07
N THR A 62 -4.33 -17.09 -0.29
CA THR A 62 -5.51 -17.90 -0.64
C THR A 62 -6.84 -17.22 -0.32
N THR A 63 -6.90 -16.45 0.76
CA THR A 63 -8.17 -15.89 1.27
C THR A 63 -8.47 -14.48 0.76
N VAL A 64 -7.44 -13.72 0.38
CA VAL A 64 -7.58 -12.32 -0.02
C VAL A 64 -6.88 -12.03 -1.34
N LEU A 65 -5.56 -12.25 -1.43
CA LEU A 65 -4.76 -11.72 -2.53
C LEU A 65 -5.12 -12.37 -3.88
N GLY A 66 -5.15 -13.70 -3.93
CA GLY A 66 -5.57 -14.47 -5.10
C GLY A 66 -6.99 -14.11 -5.54
N PRO A 67 -8.00 -14.20 -4.64
CA PRO A 67 -9.38 -13.82 -4.94
C PRO A 67 -9.56 -12.36 -5.40
N LYS A 68 -8.81 -11.41 -4.87
CA LYS A 68 -8.83 -9.99 -5.29
C LYS A 68 -8.00 -9.72 -6.55
N GLY A 69 -7.13 -10.66 -6.92
CA GLY A 69 -6.35 -10.61 -8.14
C GLY A 69 -5.03 -9.87 -8.03
N PHE A 70 -4.42 -9.79 -6.85
CA PHE A 70 -3.05 -9.28 -6.72
C PHE A 70 -2.08 -10.14 -7.53
N GLY A 71 -1.04 -9.50 -8.08
CA GLY A 71 -0.04 -10.16 -8.90
C GLY A 71 1.05 -10.85 -8.10
N GLY A 72 1.42 -10.28 -6.95
CA GLY A 72 2.39 -10.89 -6.06
C GLY A 72 2.56 -10.16 -4.73
N VAL A 73 3.43 -10.74 -3.90
CA VAL A 73 3.79 -10.25 -2.57
C VAL A 73 5.27 -9.95 -2.52
N GLN A 74 5.67 -8.75 -2.09
CA GLN A 74 7.01 -8.52 -1.56
C GLN A 74 7.03 -8.96 -0.08
N VAL A 75 7.94 -9.86 0.26
CA VAL A 75 8.20 -10.31 1.64
C VAL A 75 9.49 -9.70 2.17
N SER A 76 9.55 -9.44 3.48
CA SER A 76 10.80 -9.03 4.16
C SER A 76 11.92 -10.08 4.02
N PRO A 77 13.18 -9.68 4.23
CA PRO A 77 14.33 -10.53 3.94
C PRO A 77 14.26 -11.90 4.63
N PRO A 78 14.37 -13.04 3.91
CA PRO A 78 14.11 -14.35 4.49
C PRO A 78 15.32 -15.00 5.15
N GLN A 79 16.50 -14.40 4.99
CA GLN A 79 17.76 -14.87 5.55
C GLN A 79 17.90 -14.61 7.05
N GLU A 80 18.78 -15.39 7.67
CA GLU A 80 19.14 -15.29 9.07
C GLU A 80 19.72 -13.92 9.37
N HIS A 81 19.30 -13.35 10.49
CA HIS A 81 19.59 -11.98 10.84
C HIS A 81 19.98 -11.84 12.31
N VAL A 82 20.47 -10.67 12.70
CA VAL A 82 20.82 -10.39 14.11
C VAL A 82 19.58 -10.41 15.00
N VAL A 83 19.75 -10.74 16.28
CA VAL A 83 18.66 -10.77 17.27
C VAL A 83 18.97 -9.79 18.40
N LEU A 84 18.14 -8.74 18.54
CA LEU A 84 18.43 -7.60 19.43
C LEU A 84 17.37 -7.45 20.53
N PRO A 85 17.32 -8.37 21.53
CA PRO A 85 16.34 -8.29 22.62
C PRO A 85 16.51 -7.01 23.46
N GLY A 86 17.75 -6.59 23.69
CA GLY A 86 18.08 -5.37 24.44
C GLY A 86 17.64 -4.07 23.76
N ARG A 87 17.35 -4.11 22.45
CA ARG A 87 16.77 -2.99 21.69
C ARG A 87 15.28 -3.20 21.38
N GLY A 88 14.65 -4.18 22.01
CA GLY A 88 13.24 -4.47 21.79
C GLY A 88 12.94 -4.97 20.37
N TYR A 89 13.79 -5.84 19.82
CA TYR A 89 13.62 -6.50 18.52
C TYR A 89 13.12 -5.56 17.40
N PRO A 90 13.89 -4.51 17.06
CA PRO A 90 13.48 -3.49 16.10
C PRO A 90 13.18 -4.11 14.73
N TRP A 91 12.47 -3.41 13.85
CA TRP A 91 12.14 -3.99 12.52
C TRP A 91 13.40 -4.20 11.67
N TRP A 92 14.36 -3.28 11.76
CA TRP A 92 15.56 -3.25 10.92
C TRP A 92 16.59 -4.34 11.25
N GLN A 93 16.49 -5.07 12.37
CA GLN A 93 17.43 -6.18 12.61
C GLN A 93 17.33 -7.25 11.52
N ASP A 94 16.21 -7.33 10.80
CA ASP A 94 16.05 -8.24 9.65
C ASP A 94 16.87 -7.82 8.44
N TYR A 95 17.24 -6.54 8.40
CA TYR A 95 18.09 -5.96 7.38
C TYR A 95 19.57 -6.06 7.76
N GLN A 96 19.91 -6.95 8.71
CA GLN A 96 21.29 -7.21 9.13
C GLN A 96 21.58 -8.70 9.01
N PRO A 97 21.95 -9.18 7.80
CA PRO A 97 22.21 -10.58 7.55
C PRO A 97 23.39 -11.11 8.36
N VAL A 98 23.28 -12.32 8.89
CA VAL A 98 24.42 -13.02 9.50
C VAL A 98 24.79 -14.30 8.76
N SER A 99 23.83 -14.87 8.02
CA SER A 99 24.02 -15.98 7.11
C SER A 99 22.93 -15.99 6.06
N TYR A 100 23.02 -16.90 5.09
CA TYR A 100 21.98 -17.14 4.08
C TYR A 100 21.02 -18.29 4.44
N GLN A 101 21.04 -18.77 5.69
CA GLN A 101 20.05 -19.73 6.18
C GLN A 101 18.68 -19.05 6.28
N LEU A 102 17.59 -19.77 5.99
CA LEU A 102 16.24 -19.21 6.06
C LEU A 102 15.57 -19.45 7.42
N THR A 103 16.22 -19.03 8.49
CA THR A 103 15.70 -19.15 9.86
C THR A 103 15.60 -17.77 10.49
N THR A 104 14.38 -17.27 10.67
CA THR A 104 14.11 -15.88 11.06
C THR A 104 13.05 -15.82 12.15
N ARG A 105 12.74 -14.60 12.61
CA ARG A 105 11.58 -14.36 13.48
C ARG A 105 10.23 -14.72 12.84
N ARG A 106 10.16 -14.96 11.52
CA ARG A 106 8.94 -15.32 10.76
C ARG A 106 8.73 -16.81 10.56
N GLY A 107 9.74 -17.63 10.82
CA GLY A 107 9.70 -19.08 10.58
C GLY A 107 11.03 -19.64 10.08
N ASP A 108 10.99 -20.87 9.59
CA ASP A 108 12.11 -21.60 9.03
C ASP A 108 11.97 -21.86 7.52
N ARG A 109 13.01 -22.42 6.90
CA ARG A 109 13.06 -22.74 5.47
C ARG A 109 11.84 -23.52 4.98
N ALA A 110 11.33 -24.45 5.79
CA ALA A 110 10.18 -25.27 5.41
C ALA A 110 8.90 -24.42 5.38
N ALA A 111 8.71 -23.54 6.36
CA ALA A 111 7.61 -22.58 6.37
C ALA A 111 7.69 -21.59 5.20
N PHE A 112 8.90 -21.11 4.84
CA PHE A 112 9.09 -20.26 3.65
C PHE A 112 8.70 -20.99 2.37
N ALA A 113 9.23 -22.19 2.12
CA ALA A 113 8.91 -23.00 0.95
C ALA A 113 7.43 -23.40 0.89
N SER A 114 6.79 -23.60 2.05
CA SER A 114 5.35 -23.82 2.10
C SER A 114 4.55 -22.58 1.71
N MET A 115 4.97 -21.39 2.16
CA MET A 115 4.32 -20.14 1.81
C MET A 115 4.41 -19.86 0.31
N VAL A 116 5.60 -20.06 -0.29
CA VAL A 116 5.79 -19.87 -1.73
C VAL A 116 4.84 -20.75 -2.54
N ARG A 117 4.82 -22.07 -2.25
CA ARG A 117 3.92 -23.01 -2.94
C ARG A 117 2.45 -22.64 -2.78
N THR A 118 2.00 -22.33 -1.56
CA THR A 118 0.60 -21.95 -1.31
C THR A 118 0.22 -20.66 -2.03
N CYS A 119 1.12 -19.68 -2.14
CA CYS A 119 0.86 -18.46 -2.87
C CYS A 119 0.81 -18.70 -4.38
N HIS A 120 1.70 -19.54 -4.92
CA HIS A 120 1.65 -19.97 -6.32
C HIS A 120 0.35 -20.69 -6.67
N ASP A 121 -0.13 -21.60 -5.81
CA ASP A 121 -1.42 -22.30 -5.98
C ASP A 121 -2.61 -21.32 -5.99
N ALA A 122 -2.47 -20.17 -5.31
CA ALA A 122 -3.43 -19.07 -5.32
C ALA A 122 -3.25 -18.09 -6.49
N GLY A 123 -2.27 -18.32 -7.38
CA GLY A 123 -1.93 -17.46 -8.51
C GLY A 123 -1.25 -16.15 -8.11
N VAL A 124 -0.51 -16.14 -7.00
CA VAL A 124 0.18 -14.99 -6.41
C VAL A 124 1.68 -15.25 -6.39
N LYS A 125 2.47 -14.39 -7.04
CA LYS A 125 3.94 -14.48 -7.09
C LYS A 125 4.59 -14.03 -5.78
N ILE A 126 5.80 -14.49 -5.51
CA ILE A 126 6.62 -14.08 -4.36
C ILE A 126 7.88 -13.35 -4.81
N TYR A 127 8.01 -12.11 -4.36
CA TYR A 127 9.22 -11.29 -4.46
C TYR A 127 9.88 -11.19 -3.10
N VAL A 128 11.19 -11.40 -3.03
CA VAL A 128 11.95 -11.33 -1.79
C VAL A 128 12.71 -10.02 -1.71
N ASP A 129 12.69 -9.38 -0.56
CA ASP A 129 13.65 -8.33 -0.22
C ASP A 129 15.05 -8.96 -0.06
N ALA A 130 15.96 -8.66 -0.98
CA ALA A 130 17.26 -9.27 -1.12
C ALA A 130 18.35 -8.28 -0.71
N ILE A 131 19.12 -8.66 0.30
CA ILE A 131 20.23 -7.85 0.82
C ILE A 131 21.51 -8.37 0.24
N VAL A 132 22.07 -7.61 -0.69
CA VAL A 132 23.31 -7.95 -1.40
C VAL A 132 24.43 -6.94 -1.16
N ASN A 133 24.11 -5.81 -0.52
CA ASN A 133 25.07 -4.74 -0.21
C ASN A 133 25.98 -5.08 0.99
N HIS A 134 25.39 -5.59 2.07
CA HIS A 134 26.07 -5.64 3.36
C HIS A 134 25.69 -6.88 4.16
N MET A 135 26.43 -7.09 5.25
CA MET A 135 26.09 -8.01 6.34
C MET A 135 25.77 -7.22 7.62
N ALA A 136 25.57 -7.88 8.75
CA ALA A 136 25.24 -7.25 10.03
C ALA A 136 26.28 -6.22 10.49
N GLY A 137 25.86 -5.19 11.22
CA GLY A 137 26.77 -4.12 11.62
C GLY A 137 27.65 -4.42 12.84
N GLY A 138 28.76 -3.68 12.96
CA GLY A 138 29.82 -3.86 13.95
C GLY A 138 29.40 -3.62 15.40
N ALA A 139 28.33 -2.86 15.61
CA ALA A 139 27.69 -2.68 16.90
C ALA A 139 27.00 -3.97 17.44
N SER A 140 26.99 -5.05 16.67
CA SER A 140 26.40 -6.34 17.04
C SER A 140 27.35 -7.52 16.79
N THR A 141 27.37 -8.47 17.72
CA THR A 141 28.09 -9.75 17.59
C THR A 141 27.33 -10.80 18.38
N GLY A 142 27.52 -12.08 18.02
CA GLY A 142 26.95 -13.19 18.75
C GLY A 142 26.36 -14.23 17.80
N ALA A 143 25.18 -14.73 18.15
CA ALA A 143 24.43 -15.70 17.35
C ALA A 143 23.24 -15.03 16.65
N GLY A 144 23.04 -15.36 15.38
CA GLY A 144 21.83 -14.97 14.65
C GLY A 144 20.60 -15.78 15.03
N SER A 145 19.50 -15.47 14.36
CA SER A 145 18.20 -16.14 14.56
C SER A 145 18.20 -17.63 14.26
N GLY A 146 19.18 -18.14 13.50
CA GLY A 146 19.40 -19.54 13.15
C GLY A 146 20.59 -20.17 13.88
N GLY A 147 21.24 -19.42 14.78
CA GLY A 147 22.37 -19.89 15.59
C GLY A 147 23.74 -19.71 14.94
N SER A 148 23.84 -19.11 13.74
CA SER A 148 25.15 -18.82 13.13
C SER A 148 25.90 -17.79 13.96
N THR A 149 27.18 -18.06 14.26
CA THR A 149 28.03 -17.07 14.92
C THR A 149 28.47 -16.00 13.94
N TYR A 150 28.59 -14.76 14.39
CA TYR A 150 29.08 -13.65 13.57
C TYR A 150 29.75 -12.56 14.43
N GLY A 151 30.59 -11.76 13.77
CA GLY A 151 31.11 -10.49 14.25
C GLY A 151 31.43 -9.58 13.06
N HIS A 152 31.88 -8.36 13.33
CA HIS A 152 32.26 -7.42 12.25
C HIS A 152 33.26 -8.07 11.30
N TYR A 153 32.94 -8.08 10.00
CA TYR A 153 33.72 -8.74 8.95
C TYR A 153 34.00 -10.25 9.13
N SER A 154 33.24 -10.95 9.97
CA SER A 154 33.44 -12.38 10.26
C SER A 154 32.12 -13.13 10.28
N TYR A 155 31.85 -13.88 9.20
CA TYR A 155 30.60 -14.63 9.00
C TYR A 155 30.91 -16.07 8.56
N PRO A 156 31.30 -16.96 9.49
CA PRO A 156 31.73 -18.33 9.18
C PRO A 156 30.69 -19.20 8.46
N ALA A 157 29.39 -18.90 8.60
CA ALA A 157 28.32 -19.64 7.94
C ALA A 157 28.21 -19.35 6.43
N VAL A 158 28.66 -18.17 5.97
CA VAL A 158 28.75 -17.79 4.53
C VAL A 158 30.16 -17.97 3.96
N PRO A 159 31.04 -18.58 4.77
CA PRO A 159 32.44 -18.19 4.97
C PRO A 159 32.88 -16.87 4.32
N TYR A 160 32.40 -15.74 4.86
CA TYR A 160 33.03 -14.45 4.62
C TYR A 160 34.02 -14.10 5.74
N GLY A 161 35.15 -13.53 5.36
CA GLY A 161 36.16 -12.97 6.26
C GLY A 161 36.53 -11.54 5.88
N ASN A 162 37.55 -11.01 6.55
CA ASN A 162 37.97 -9.61 6.45
C ASN A 162 38.10 -9.09 5.00
N ASP A 163 38.65 -9.88 4.09
CA ASP A 163 38.96 -9.44 2.73
C ASP A 163 37.76 -9.47 1.77
N ASP A 164 36.60 -9.96 2.24
CA ASP A 164 35.33 -9.99 1.50
C ASP A 164 34.51 -8.70 1.69
N PHE A 165 35.02 -7.77 2.49
CA PHE A 165 34.40 -6.48 2.80
C PHE A 165 35.28 -5.32 2.34
N HIS A 166 34.66 -4.18 2.07
CA HIS A 166 35.38 -2.94 1.84
C HIS A 166 35.99 -2.42 3.15
N HIS A 167 37.22 -1.90 3.04
CA HIS A 167 37.91 -1.16 4.10
C HIS A 167 38.13 0.26 3.58
N CYS A 168 37.06 1.07 3.65
CA CYS A 168 37.00 2.41 3.07
C CYS A 168 38.19 3.28 3.46
N GLY A 169 38.63 3.21 4.73
CA GLY A 169 39.88 3.83 5.21
C GLY A 169 39.94 5.37 5.13
N ARG A 170 38.85 6.03 4.70
CA ARG A 170 38.77 7.50 4.55
C ARG A 170 38.31 8.20 5.82
N ASN A 171 37.42 7.56 6.59
CA ASN A 171 36.65 8.21 7.66
C ASN A 171 36.95 7.66 9.06
N GLY A 172 37.91 6.74 9.17
CA GLY A 172 38.43 6.20 10.44
C GLY A 172 37.64 5.01 11.01
N ASN A 173 36.39 4.81 10.59
CA ASN A 173 35.53 3.69 10.99
C ASN A 173 34.82 3.04 9.77
N ASP A 174 35.41 3.17 8.59
CA ASP A 174 34.88 2.70 7.29
C ASP A 174 33.49 3.20 6.87
N ASP A 175 32.76 3.93 7.70
CA ASP A 175 31.45 4.53 7.39
C ASP A 175 31.49 5.57 6.28
N ILE A 176 30.36 5.72 5.58
CA ILE A 176 30.06 6.90 4.75
C ILE A 176 30.03 8.15 5.63
N ALA A 177 30.92 9.11 5.35
CA ALA A 177 30.86 10.44 5.98
C ALA A 177 30.34 11.50 5.00
N ASN A 178 30.71 11.38 3.72
CA ASN A 178 30.32 12.31 2.68
C ASN A 178 29.26 11.70 1.74
N TRP A 179 27.99 11.97 2.04
CA TRP A 179 26.82 11.54 1.27
C TRP A 179 26.68 12.19 -0.12
N SER A 180 27.65 12.99 -0.55
CA SER A 180 27.74 13.51 -1.92
C SER A 180 28.95 12.96 -2.68
N ASP A 181 29.79 12.13 -2.06
CA ASP A 181 30.85 11.39 -2.74
C ASP A 181 30.32 10.00 -3.14
N ARG A 182 30.11 9.80 -4.44
CA ARG A 182 29.72 8.51 -5.03
C ARG A 182 30.62 7.37 -4.58
N TRP A 183 31.92 7.59 -4.51
CA TRP A 183 32.83 6.53 -4.14
C TRP A 183 32.57 6.09 -2.70
N GLU A 184 32.37 7.04 -1.78
CA GLU A 184 32.03 6.68 -0.39
C GLU A 184 30.69 5.95 -0.33
N ILE A 185 29.66 6.47 -1.01
CA ILE A 185 28.33 5.84 -1.05
C ILE A 185 28.37 4.37 -1.47
N GLN A 186 29.33 3.98 -2.32
CA GLN A 186 29.41 2.66 -2.92
C GLN A 186 30.57 1.77 -2.41
N ASN A 187 31.42 2.26 -1.51
CA ASN A 187 32.62 1.53 -1.04
C ASN A 187 32.90 1.74 0.47
N CYS A 188 31.98 2.35 1.20
CA CYS A 188 32.07 2.61 2.64
C CYS A 188 30.79 2.10 3.32
N GLU A 189 30.87 1.79 4.62
CA GLU A 189 29.77 1.21 5.37
C GLU A 189 28.56 2.12 5.43
N LEU A 190 27.42 1.57 5.03
CA LEU A 190 26.11 2.18 5.24
C LEU A 190 25.75 2.03 6.72
N VAL A 191 26.04 3.05 7.52
CA VAL A 191 25.70 3.11 8.97
C VAL A 191 26.18 1.88 9.77
N ASP A 192 27.49 1.62 9.75
CA ASP A 192 28.19 0.53 10.48
C ASP A 192 27.90 -0.88 9.94
N LEU A 193 27.16 -1.01 8.83
CA LEU A 193 26.89 -2.30 8.19
C LEU A 193 28.09 -2.76 7.37
N SER A 194 28.64 -3.94 7.67
CA SER A 194 29.79 -4.52 6.98
C SER A 194 29.55 -4.60 5.46
N ASP A 195 30.19 -3.69 4.72
CA ASP A 195 29.93 -3.45 3.31
C ASP A 195 30.64 -4.48 2.43
N LEU A 196 29.87 -5.27 1.68
CA LEU A 196 30.40 -6.36 0.88
C LEU A 196 31.18 -5.82 -0.31
N ARG A 197 32.35 -6.42 -0.54
CA ARG A 197 33.20 -6.12 -1.68
C ARG A 197 32.63 -6.73 -2.97
N THR A 198 31.56 -6.12 -3.47
CA THR A 198 30.72 -6.72 -4.52
C THR A 198 31.39 -6.81 -5.87
N GLU A 199 32.57 -6.22 -6.08
CA GLU A 199 33.39 -6.42 -7.28
C GLU A 199 34.20 -7.72 -7.25
N ALA A 200 34.34 -8.34 -6.07
CA ALA A 200 35.05 -9.60 -5.92
C ALA A 200 34.22 -10.80 -6.41
N SER A 201 34.82 -11.62 -7.28
CA SER A 201 34.15 -12.80 -7.85
C SER A 201 33.65 -13.81 -6.80
N TYR A 202 34.37 -13.95 -5.68
CA TYR A 202 33.98 -14.82 -4.58
C TYR A 202 32.68 -14.34 -3.91
N VAL A 203 32.59 -13.04 -3.58
CA VAL A 203 31.41 -12.39 -2.99
C VAL A 203 30.21 -12.52 -3.94
N ARG A 204 30.39 -12.17 -5.23
CA ARG A 204 29.34 -12.34 -6.25
C ARG A 204 28.86 -13.79 -6.33
N GLY A 205 29.78 -14.75 -6.37
CA GLY A 205 29.44 -16.17 -6.44
C GLY A 205 28.60 -16.66 -5.26
N ARG A 206 28.88 -16.16 -4.05
CA ARG A 206 28.10 -16.47 -2.83
C ARG A 206 26.71 -15.83 -2.87
N LEU A 207 26.61 -14.57 -3.27
CA LEU A 207 25.34 -13.86 -3.43
C LEU A 207 24.46 -14.51 -4.50
N THR A 208 25.00 -14.77 -5.69
CA THR A 208 24.29 -15.47 -6.77
C THR A 208 23.84 -16.87 -6.35
N ALA A 209 24.64 -17.60 -5.57
CA ALA A 209 24.24 -18.91 -5.04
C ALA A 209 23.06 -18.80 -4.08
N TYR A 210 23.05 -17.77 -3.20
CA TYR A 210 21.91 -17.49 -2.32
C TYR A 210 20.63 -17.13 -3.10
N LEU A 211 20.74 -16.27 -4.11
CA LEU A 211 19.58 -15.92 -4.95
C LEU A 211 19.05 -17.14 -5.72
N ASN A 212 19.94 -18.00 -6.25
CA ASN A 212 19.54 -19.26 -6.89
C ASN A 212 18.89 -20.24 -5.90
N ASP A 213 19.33 -20.26 -4.63
CA ASP A 213 18.70 -21.07 -3.59
C ASP A 213 17.24 -20.61 -3.34
N LEU A 214 16.99 -19.30 -3.29
CA LEU A 214 15.64 -18.75 -3.20
C LEU A 214 14.78 -19.08 -4.43
N VAL A 215 15.33 -18.94 -5.64
CA VAL A 215 14.64 -19.34 -6.88
C VAL A 215 14.30 -20.84 -6.86
N SER A 216 15.19 -21.69 -6.32
CA SER A 216 14.93 -23.14 -6.20
C SER A 216 13.72 -23.47 -5.32
N LEU A 217 13.35 -22.56 -4.42
CA LEU A 217 12.15 -22.66 -3.57
C LEU A 217 10.90 -22.08 -4.24
N GLY A 218 11.02 -21.50 -5.44
CA GLY A 218 9.93 -20.90 -6.22
C GLY A 218 9.82 -19.38 -6.11
N VAL A 219 10.84 -18.67 -5.62
CA VAL A 219 10.82 -17.19 -5.63
C VAL A 219 10.80 -16.68 -7.07
N ASP A 220 9.88 -15.75 -7.37
CA ASP A 220 9.66 -15.18 -8.71
C ASP A 220 10.52 -13.96 -9.00
N GLY A 221 11.09 -13.35 -7.96
CA GLY A 221 11.86 -12.12 -8.12
C GLY A 221 12.39 -11.51 -6.84
N PHE A 222 13.08 -10.38 -7.00
CA PHE A 222 13.81 -9.72 -5.94
C PHE A 222 13.55 -8.21 -5.93
N ARG A 223 13.27 -7.68 -4.73
CA ARG A 223 13.49 -6.26 -4.41
C ARG A 223 14.90 -6.14 -3.86
N VAL A 224 15.78 -5.42 -4.51
CA VAL A 224 17.18 -5.26 -4.05
C VAL A 224 17.25 -4.11 -3.06
N ASP A 225 17.58 -4.44 -1.81
CA ASP A 225 17.79 -3.50 -0.73
C ASP A 225 19.06 -2.67 -0.94
N ALA A 226 19.00 -1.39 -0.55
CA ALA A 226 20.16 -0.49 -0.57
C ALA A 226 20.91 -0.44 -1.91
N ALA A 227 20.24 -0.66 -3.05
CA ALA A 227 20.90 -0.81 -4.35
C ALA A 227 21.75 0.41 -4.75
N LYS A 228 21.39 1.61 -4.28
CA LYS A 228 22.18 2.85 -4.43
C LYS A 228 23.63 2.71 -3.92
N HIS A 229 23.84 1.86 -2.93
CA HIS A 229 25.13 1.61 -2.27
C HIS A 229 25.99 0.55 -2.99
N LEU A 230 25.50 0.01 -4.10
CA LEU A 230 26.25 -0.87 -4.98
C LEU A 230 26.44 -0.20 -6.35
N PRO A 231 27.58 -0.35 -7.04
CA PRO A 231 27.65 -0.02 -8.46
C PRO A 231 26.62 -0.82 -9.28
N ALA A 232 25.91 -0.18 -10.21
CA ALA A 232 24.88 -0.86 -11.01
C ALA A 232 25.43 -2.05 -11.83
N ALA A 233 26.69 -1.97 -12.29
CA ALA A 233 27.37 -3.07 -12.99
C ALA A 233 27.63 -4.28 -12.07
N ASP A 234 27.85 -4.04 -10.79
CA ASP A 234 28.10 -5.08 -9.80
C ASP A 234 26.80 -5.78 -9.44
N LEU A 235 25.72 -5.01 -9.28
CA LEU A 235 24.39 -5.56 -9.14
C LEU A 235 24.01 -6.44 -10.34
N ALA A 236 24.21 -5.95 -11.57
CA ALA A 236 23.99 -6.74 -12.79
C ALA A 236 24.78 -8.05 -12.76
N ALA A 237 26.06 -8.00 -12.40
CA ALA A 237 26.92 -9.18 -12.32
C ALA A 237 26.49 -10.20 -11.23
N ILE A 238 25.71 -9.79 -10.23
CA ILE A 238 25.12 -10.67 -9.22
C ILE A 238 23.82 -11.31 -9.72
N VAL A 239 22.95 -10.53 -10.39
CA VAL A 239 21.59 -10.97 -10.77
C VAL A 239 21.52 -11.66 -12.13
N ASP A 240 22.31 -11.24 -13.13
CA ASP A 240 22.30 -11.80 -14.48
C ASP A 240 22.52 -13.34 -14.51
N PRO A 241 23.38 -13.93 -13.66
CA PRO A 241 23.59 -15.37 -13.64
C PRO A 241 22.55 -16.14 -12.82
N VAL A 242 21.54 -15.48 -12.25
CA VAL A 242 20.47 -16.15 -11.49
C VAL A 242 19.53 -16.88 -12.46
N SER A 243 19.23 -18.14 -12.14
CA SER A 243 18.43 -19.03 -12.99
C SER A 243 16.99 -18.52 -13.13
N GLY A 244 16.38 -18.75 -14.30
CA GLY A 244 14.94 -18.53 -14.50
C GLY A 244 14.51 -17.10 -14.78
N SER A 245 15.45 -16.15 -14.93
CA SER A 245 15.17 -14.73 -15.22
C SER A 245 14.14 -14.11 -14.26
N PRO A 246 14.45 -14.08 -12.95
CA PRO A 246 13.59 -13.50 -11.93
C PRO A 246 13.28 -12.02 -12.23
N TYR A 247 12.08 -11.55 -11.86
CA TYR A 247 11.77 -10.12 -11.94
C TYR A 247 12.55 -9.37 -10.86
N VAL A 248 13.34 -8.38 -11.25
CA VAL A 248 14.17 -7.59 -10.33
C VAL A 248 13.67 -6.16 -10.30
N PHE A 249 13.57 -5.60 -9.10
CA PHE A 249 13.45 -4.16 -8.93
C PHE A 249 14.31 -3.66 -7.78
N SER A 250 14.85 -2.45 -7.90
CA SER A 250 15.88 -1.94 -7.00
C SER A 250 15.41 -0.74 -6.21
N GLU A 251 15.81 -0.66 -4.93
CA GLU A 251 15.68 0.57 -4.17
C GLU A 251 16.85 1.51 -4.44
N VAL A 252 16.57 2.60 -5.16
CA VAL A 252 17.53 3.67 -5.39
C VAL A 252 16.85 5.00 -5.10
N ILE A 253 17.20 5.58 -3.95
CA ILE A 253 16.68 6.90 -3.56
C ILE A 253 17.38 7.97 -4.38
N GLU A 254 16.62 8.88 -4.98
CA GLU A 254 17.17 9.97 -5.76
C GLU A 254 18.05 10.90 -4.89
N GLY A 255 19.21 11.27 -5.42
CA GLY A 255 20.23 12.07 -4.74
C GLY A 255 20.49 13.44 -5.39
N GLY A 256 21.43 14.17 -4.80
CA GLY A 256 22.02 15.38 -5.35
C GLY A 256 23.02 15.11 -6.48
N SER A 257 23.66 16.17 -6.96
CA SER A 257 24.68 16.08 -8.02
C SER A 257 25.87 15.25 -7.54
N GLY A 258 26.25 14.24 -8.33
CA GLY A 258 27.40 13.37 -8.07
C GLY A 258 27.03 12.02 -7.49
N GLU A 259 25.87 11.90 -6.83
CA GLU A 259 25.38 10.63 -6.26
C GLU A 259 24.93 9.64 -7.36
N PRO A 260 24.86 8.32 -7.06
CA PRO A 260 24.16 7.35 -7.90
C PRO A 260 22.69 7.73 -8.07
N THR A 261 22.20 7.59 -9.30
CA THR A 261 20.83 7.98 -9.69
C THR A 261 19.98 6.76 -10.03
N PRO A 262 18.65 6.80 -9.79
CA PRO A 262 17.73 5.70 -10.13
C PRO A 262 17.86 5.21 -11.58
N GLU A 263 18.04 6.14 -12.51
CA GLU A 263 18.12 5.89 -13.95
C GLU A 263 19.31 4.98 -14.34
N GLU A 264 20.38 4.94 -13.53
CA GLU A 264 21.53 4.06 -13.76
C GLU A 264 21.21 2.57 -13.56
N TYR A 265 20.16 2.25 -12.80
CA TYR A 265 19.77 0.88 -12.44
C TYR A 265 18.63 0.34 -13.31
N ALA A 266 17.98 1.20 -14.10
CA ALA A 266 16.90 0.81 -15.01
C ALA A 266 17.30 -0.25 -16.06
N GLY A 267 18.61 -0.40 -16.33
CA GLY A 267 19.14 -1.45 -17.19
C GLY A 267 19.21 -2.84 -16.53
N VAL A 268 19.11 -2.93 -15.21
CA VAL A 268 19.16 -4.18 -14.44
C VAL A 268 17.75 -4.70 -14.14
N GLY A 269 16.81 -3.79 -13.94
CA GLY A 269 15.40 -4.07 -13.65
C GLY A 269 14.68 -2.76 -13.31
N ASP A 270 13.43 -2.87 -12.85
CA ASP A 270 12.67 -1.69 -12.47
C ASP A 270 13.27 -1.02 -11.23
N VAL A 271 12.91 0.24 -10.96
CA VAL A 271 13.44 1.00 -9.83
C VAL A 271 12.31 1.69 -9.09
N THR A 272 12.38 1.73 -7.77
CA THR A 272 11.39 2.39 -6.92
C THR A 272 11.33 3.90 -7.21
N GLU A 273 10.19 4.41 -7.70
CA GLU A 273 9.99 5.83 -8.01
C GLU A 273 9.55 6.60 -6.77
N PHE A 274 10.51 7.03 -5.97
CA PHE A 274 10.26 7.76 -4.72
C PHE A 274 9.50 9.09 -4.92
N ARG A 275 9.62 9.76 -6.07
CA ARG A 275 8.85 10.99 -6.32
C ARG A 275 7.36 10.73 -6.48
N TYR A 276 6.96 9.50 -6.79
CA TYR A 276 5.56 9.16 -6.96
C TYR A 276 4.77 9.46 -5.68
N GLY A 277 5.24 8.97 -4.53
CA GLY A 277 4.61 9.19 -3.23
C GLY A 277 4.61 10.67 -2.81
N ASP A 278 5.64 11.42 -3.16
CA ASP A 278 5.68 12.88 -2.94
C ASP A 278 4.60 13.60 -3.76
N VAL A 279 4.51 13.35 -5.07
CA VAL A 279 3.59 14.06 -5.97
C VAL A 279 2.14 13.66 -5.73
N VAL A 280 1.86 12.35 -5.71
CA VAL A 280 0.50 11.84 -5.51
C VAL A 280 0.05 12.10 -4.08
N GLY A 281 0.92 11.84 -3.10
CA GLY A 281 0.61 12.10 -1.70
C GLY A 281 0.27 13.56 -1.43
N ASN A 282 1.03 14.51 -1.99
CA ASN A 282 0.72 15.95 -1.90
C ASN A 282 -0.62 16.30 -2.57
N ALA A 283 -0.93 15.71 -3.72
CA ALA A 283 -2.20 15.97 -4.41
C ALA A 283 -3.42 15.55 -3.55
N PHE A 284 -3.32 14.46 -2.81
CA PHE A 284 -4.41 13.93 -1.98
C PHE A 284 -4.46 14.50 -0.54
N SER A 285 -3.36 15.06 -0.02
CA SER A 285 -3.26 15.61 1.35
C SER A 285 -3.58 17.10 1.47
N GLY A 286 -3.76 17.81 0.35
CA GLY A 286 -4.08 19.25 0.35
C GLY A 286 -3.74 19.99 -0.94
N GLY A 287 -3.10 19.32 -1.90
CA GLY A 287 -2.78 19.84 -3.22
C GLY A 287 -3.96 19.85 -4.20
N ASN A 288 -3.66 19.66 -5.49
CA ASN A 288 -4.61 19.73 -6.58
C ASN A 288 -4.58 18.46 -7.45
N LEU A 289 -5.66 17.68 -7.43
CA LEU A 289 -5.80 16.46 -8.24
C LEU A 289 -5.72 16.72 -9.75
N ALA A 290 -6.15 17.89 -10.23
CA ALA A 290 -6.14 18.23 -11.66
C ALA A 290 -4.74 18.13 -12.29
N ASN A 291 -3.69 18.37 -11.49
CA ASN A 291 -2.31 18.34 -11.95
C ASN A 291 -1.80 16.92 -12.25
N LEU A 292 -2.48 15.88 -11.75
CA LEU A 292 -2.08 14.49 -11.93
C LEU A 292 -2.22 14.00 -13.39
N ASN A 293 -2.92 14.74 -14.25
CA ASN A 293 -2.91 14.44 -15.70
C ASN A 293 -1.49 14.48 -16.29
N ASN A 294 -0.58 15.24 -15.68
CA ASN A 294 0.80 15.41 -16.13
C ASN A 294 1.79 14.64 -15.26
N LEU A 295 1.33 13.62 -14.51
CA LEU A 295 2.12 12.94 -13.49
C LEU A 295 3.51 12.50 -13.99
N ALA A 296 3.57 11.89 -15.18
CA ALA A 296 4.82 11.37 -15.75
C ALA A 296 5.90 12.46 -15.91
N SER A 297 5.53 13.72 -16.14
CA SER A 297 6.48 14.84 -16.24
C SER A 297 7.16 15.22 -14.92
N SER A 298 6.62 14.74 -13.79
CA SER A 298 7.17 14.99 -12.46
C SER A 298 8.04 13.84 -11.93
N MET A 299 8.08 12.72 -12.66
CA MET A 299 8.83 11.51 -12.28
C MET A 299 10.28 11.60 -12.74
N ARG A 300 11.15 10.74 -12.18
CA ARG A 300 12.54 10.56 -12.63
C ARG A 300 12.62 9.50 -13.72
N LEU A 301 11.97 8.37 -13.45
CA LEU A 301 12.00 7.19 -14.27
C LEU A 301 10.95 7.28 -15.38
N SER A 302 11.19 6.53 -16.46
CA SER A 302 10.12 6.26 -17.39
C SER A 302 9.10 5.33 -16.72
N SER A 303 7.84 5.38 -17.16
CA SER A 303 6.81 4.47 -16.64
C SER A 303 7.20 2.98 -16.78
N GLY A 304 8.03 2.67 -17.78
CA GLY A 304 8.51 1.32 -18.08
C GLY A 304 9.56 0.76 -17.12
N ASP A 305 10.17 1.63 -16.31
CA ASP A 305 11.30 1.28 -15.45
C ASP A 305 10.97 1.54 -13.97
N ALA A 306 9.69 1.74 -13.64
CA ALA A 306 9.26 2.29 -12.37
C ALA A 306 8.37 1.34 -11.57
N VAL A 307 8.72 1.15 -10.29
CA VAL A 307 7.78 0.66 -9.27
C VAL A 307 7.24 1.88 -8.51
N ALA A 308 5.94 2.12 -8.63
CA ALA A 308 5.23 3.24 -8.00
C ALA A 308 4.69 2.84 -6.63
N PHE A 309 4.82 3.72 -5.64
CA PHE A 309 4.29 3.53 -4.29
C PHE A 309 3.91 4.87 -3.66
N VAL A 310 2.90 4.90 -2.79
CA VAL A 310 2.52 6.11 -2.03
C VAL A 310 3.43 6.26 -0.80
N ASP A 311 3.69 5.15 -0.14
CA ASP A 311 4.64 5.00 0.96
C ASP A 311 5.28 3.59 0.94
N ASN A 312 6.32 3.41 1.74
CA ASN A 312 6.96 2.13 1.97
C ASN A 312 7.38 2.02 3.46
N HIS A 313 8.10 0.96 3.80
CA HIS A 313 8.52 0.73 5.19
C HIS A 313 9.39 1.85 5.75
N ASP A 314 10.27 2.47 4.97
CA ASP A 314 11.11 3.57 5.43
C ASP A 314 10.38 4.89 5.47
N THR A 315 9.66 5.24 4.40
CA THR A 315 9.00 6.55 4.29
C THR A 315 7.88 6.71 5.32
N GLN A 316 7.26 5.61 5.78
CA GLN A 316 6.34 5.62 6.91
C GLN A 316 7.02 6.04 8.23
N ARG A 317 8.32 5.78 8.38
CA ARG A 317 9.08 5.93 9.64
C ARG A 317 9.92 7.19 9.67
N ASN A 318 10.57 7.54 8.56
CA ASN A 318 11.51 8.65 8.48
C ASN A 318 10.84 10.02 8.21
N GLY A 319 9.52 10.05 8.02
CA GLY A 319 8.76 11.28 7.80
C GLY A 319 8.76 11.80 6.36
N ARG A 320 9.31 11.05 5.40
CA ARG A 320 9.26 11.41 3.97
C ARG A 320 7.85 11.27 3.39
N ALA A 321 7.10 10.23 3.77
CA ALA A 321 5.78 9.97 3.19
C ALA A 321 4.80 11.11 3.50
N ARG A 322 4.11 11.60 2.47
CA ARG A 322 3.05 12.64 2.62
C ARG A 322 1.75 12.05 3.16
N LEU A 323 1.51 10.79 2.82
CA LEU A 323 0.36 10.01 3.26
C LEU A 323 0.85 8.63 3.65
N THR A 324 0.29 8.11 4.73
CA THR A 324 0.46 6.74 5.21
C THR A 324 -0.88 6.21 5.70
N TYR A 325 -0.93 4.96 6.16
CA TYR A 325 -2.13 4.40 6.80
C TYR A 325 -2.70 5.29 7.93
N LYS A 326 -1.88 6.11 8.58
CA LYS A 326 -2.29 7.06 9.64
C LYS A 326 -3.22 8.18 9.13
N ASN A 327 -3.28 8.41 7.82
CA ASN A 327 -4.07 9.48 7.20
C ASN A 327 -5.46 9.04 6.71
N GLY A 328 -5.87 7.79 6.96
CA GLY A 328 -7.22 7.30 6.67
C GLY A 328 -7.62 7.43 5.20
N SER A 329 -8.76 8.06 4.92
CA SER A 329 -9.34 8.12 3.57
C SER A 329 -8.47 8.84 2.54
N ALA A 330 -7.65 9.81 2.95
CA ALA A 330 -6.75 10.48 2.01
C ALA A 330 -5.72 9.50 1.43
N TYR A 331 -5.11 8.69 2.29
CA TYR A 331 -4.16 7.64 1.89
C TYR A 331 -4.86 6.55 1.06
N ALA A 332 -6.03 6.07 1.51
CA ALA A 332 -6.82 5.07 0.80
C ALA A 332 -7.16 5.47 -0.65
N LEU A 333 -7.42 6.76 -0.87
CA LEU A 333 -7.72 7.30 -2.20
C LEU A 333 -6.47 7.49 -3.06
N ALA A 334 -5.33 7.84 -2.45
CA ALA A 334 -4.04 7.92 -3.15
C ALA A 334 -3.60 6.52 -3.65
N GLU A 335 -3.76 5.49 -2.81
CA GLU A 335 -3.55 4.09 -3.18
C GLU A 335 -4.48 3.66 -4.34
N ALA A 336 -5.78 3.94 -4.22
CA ALA A 336 -6.74 3.66 -5.29
C ALA A 336 -6.39 4.37 -6.60
N PHE A 337 -5.91 5.62 -6.54
CA PHE A 337 -5.43 6.35 -7.72
C PHE A 337 -4.20 5.68 -8.32
N MET A 338 -3.22 5.28 -7.51
CA MET A 338 -2.02 4.59 -7.97
C MET A 338 -2.34 3.30 -8.71
N ILE A 339 -3.25 2.50 -8.17
CA ILE A 339 -3.70 1.27 -8.82
C ILE A 339 -4.45 1.59 -10.12
N ALA A 340 -5.24 2.66 -10.16
CA ALA A 340 -6.02 3.06 -11.35
C ALA A 340 -5.19 3.74 -12.45
N TRP A 341 -4.06 4.36 -12.14
CA TRP A 341 -3.28 5.17 -13.08
C TRP A 341 -2.22 4.33 -13.81
N PRO A 342 -2.02 4.49 -15.13
CA PRO A 342 -1.07 3.68 -15.90
C PRO A 342 0.38 4.17 -15.78
N TYR A 343 0.90 4.30 -14.56
CA TYR A 343 2.31 4.61 -14.32
C TYR A 343 2.97 3.51 -13.50
N GLY A 344 4.02 2.90 -14.05
CA GLY A 344 4.80 1.87 -13.36
C GLY A 344 4.01 0.65 -12.90
N VAL A 345 4.70 -0.18 -12.12
CA VAL A 345 4.15 -1.31 -11.35
C VAL A 345 3.70 -0.78 -9.98
N PRO A 346 2.40 -0.85 -9.63
CA PRO A 346 1.93 -0.34 -8.35
C PRO A 346 2.30 -1.30 -7.22
N GLN A 347 3.01 -0.79 -6.21
CA GLN A 347 3.31 -1.48 -4.98
C GLN A 347 2.54 -0.83 -3.81
N VAL A 348 1.67 -1.62 -3.19
CA VAL A 348 0.88 -1.22 -2.01
C VAL A 348 1.61 -1.65 -0.75
N MET A 349 1.81 -0.72 0.19
CA MET A 349 2.36 -1.06 1.50
C MET A 349 1.31 -1.74 2.38
N SER A 350 1.72 -2.79 3.12
CA SER A 350 0.90 -3.40 4.16
C SER A 350 1.73 -3.67 5.42
N SER A 351 1.60 -2.77 6.38
CA SER A 351 2.49 -2.64 7.53
C SER A 351 1.81 -3.06 8.84
N PHE A 352 2.38 -2.60 9.94
CA PHE A 352 1.84 -2.68 11.29
C PHE A 352 1.81 -1.28 11.92
N THR A 353 1.02 -1.10 12.98
CA THR A 353 0.91 0.17 13.67
C THR A 353 2.10 0.39 14.58
N PHE A 354 2.65 1.61 14.55
CA PHE A 354 3.77 1.99 15.41
C PHE A 354 3.70 3.47 15.80
N SER A 355 4.21 3.77 17.00
CA SER A 355 4.49 5.13 17.49
C SER A 355 5.98 5.45 17.50
N ASP A 356 6.82 4.42 17.67
CA ASP A 356 8.27 4.50 17.59
C ASP A 356 8.71 4.06 16.20
N PRO A 357 9.47 4.87 15.43
CA PRO A 357 9.97 4.49 14.11
C PRO A 357 10.83 3.23 14.11
N GLU A 358 11.45 2.88 15.24
CA GLU A 358 12.31 1.70 15.39
C GLU A 358 11.52 0.43 15.74
N ALA A 359 10.23 0.56 16.06
CA ALA A 359 9.41 -0.54 16.56
C ALA A 359 9.40 -1.74 15.60
N GLY A 360 9.69 -2.91 16.15
CA GLY A 360 9.47 -4.19 15.47
C GLY A 360 7.98 -4.52 15.30
N PRO A 361 7.66 -5.55 14.51
CA PRO A 361 6.28 -6.00 14.31
C PRO A 361 5.66 -6.52 15.62
N PRO A 362 4.32 -6.68 15.67
CA PRO A 362 3.66 -7.46 16.72
C PRO A 362 4.35 -8.83 16.91
N ARG A 363 4.73 -9.14 18.15
CA ARG A 363 5.63 -10.27 18.45
C ARG A 363 5.31 -10.96 19.77
N ASN A 364 5.77 -12.20 19.88
CA ASN A 364 5.79 -12.96 21.13
C ASN A 364 6.98 -12.52 22.01
N GLY A 365 7.01 -12.95 23.27
CA GLY A 365 8.02 -12.53 24.24
C GLY A 365 9.48 -12.85 23.85
N ASN A 366 9.69 -13.87 23.02
CA ASN A 366 10.99 -14.29 22.51
C ASN A 366 11.42 -13.58 21.21
N GLY A 367 10.67 -12.58 20.73
CA GLY A 367 11.01 -11.83 19.52
C GLY A 367 10.43 -12.38 18.21
N THR A 368 9.85 -13.59 18.20
CA THR A 368 9.21 -14.14 17.00
C THR A 368 7.97 -13.33 16.64
N THR A 369 7.77 -13.04 15.36
CA THR A 369 6.59 -12.29 14.89
C THR A 369 5.31 -13.06 15.17
N SER A 370 4.33 -12.40 15.77
CA SER A 370 3.02 -12.99 16.06
C SER A 370 2.19 -13.11 14.78
N SER A 371 1.30 -14.10 14.74
CA SER A 371 0.33 -14.29 13.66
C SER A 371 -0.46 -13.01 13.37
N VAL A 372 -0.70 -12.75 12.10
CA VAL A 372 -1.44 -11.56 11.68
C VAL A 372 -2.93 -11.71 11.96
N ASN A 373 -3.47 -10.75 12.70
CA ASN A 373 -4.88 -10.44 12.68
C ASN A 373 -5.00 -8.91 12.53
N CYS A 374 -5.83 -8.45 11.60
CA CYS A 374 -5.95 -7.03 11.23
C CYS A 374 -6.69 -6.19 12.30
N ALA A 375 -6.40 -6.45 13.57
CA ALA A 375 -6.97 -5.82 14.76
C ALA A 375 -5.91 -5.60 15.86
N ASN A 376 -4.91 -6.49 15.98
CA ASN A 376 -3.88 -6.44 17.03
C ASN A 376 -2.59 -5.78 16.54
N GLY A 377 -2.71 -4.53 16.07
CA GLY A 377 -1.55 -3.74 15.64
C GLY A 377 -1.04 -4.05 14.24
N TRP A 378 -1.70 -4.90 13.46
CA TRP A 378 -1.47 -5.00 12.01
C TRP A 378 -2.38 -4.01 11.27
N ALA A 379 -1.82 -3.23 10.36
CA ALA A 379 -2.57 -2.17 9.66
C ALA A 379 -3.39 -2.72 8.48
N CYS A 380 -2.87 -3.74 7.79
CA CYS A 380 -3.55 -4.46 6.69
C CYS A 380 -4.16 -3.52 5.63
N GLU A 381 -3.43 -2.49 5.24
CA GLU A 381 -3.86 -1.43 4.33
C GLU A 381 -4.39 -1.98 3.01
N HIS A 382 -3.74 -3.02 2.47
CA HIS A 382 -4.14 -3.69 1.24
C HIS A 382 -5.56 -4.30 1.30
N ARG A 383 -6.08 -4.62 2.49
CA ARG A 383 -7.43 -5.16 2.67
C ARG A 383 -8.52 -4.10 2.64
N TRP A 384 -8.17 -2.82 2.74
CA TRP A 384 -9.16 -1.76 2.68
C TRP A 384 -9.89 -1.86 1.35
N ARG A 385 -11.23 -1.86 1.37
CA ARG A 385 -12.06 -2.09 0.16
C ARG A 385 -11.62 -1.23 -1.01
N THR A 386 -11.34 0.04 -0.73
CA THR A 386 -10.89 1.07 -1.68
C THR A 386 -9.58 0.70 -2.39
N THR A 387 -8.76 -0.15 -1.79
CA THR A 387 -7.49 -0.63 -2.34
C THR A 387 -7.68 -2.01 -2.96
N ALA A 388 -8.22 -2.96 -2.20
CA ALA A 388 -8.40 -4.35 -2.62
C ALA A 388 -9.25 -4.48 -3.88
N ASN A 389 -10.34 -3.72 -4.00
CA ASN A 389 -11.24 -3.82 -5.16
C ASN A 389 -10.66 -3.14 -6.41
N MET A 390 -9.76 -2.17 -6.23
CA MET A 390 -9.12 -1.49 -7.36
C MET A 390 -8.15 -2.37 -8.12
N VAL A 391 -7.65 -3.44 -7.50
CA VAL A 391 -6.85 -4.47 -8.17
C VAL A 391 -7.64 -5.11 -9.32
N GLY A 392 -8.94 -5.35 -9.14
CA GLY A 392 -9.82 -5.82 -10.20
C GLY A 392 -9.91 -4.86 -11.39
N LEU A 393 -9.93 -3.54 -11.12
CA LEU A 393 -9.89 -2.52 -12.16
C LEU A 393 -8.52 -2.51 -12.87
N ARG A 394 -7.39 -2.55 -12.14
CA ARG A 394 -6.05 -2.60 -12.73
C ARG A 394 -5.92 -3.78 -13.69
N ASN A 395 -6.36 -4.96 -13.27
CA ASN A 395 -6.33 -6.17 -14.09
C ASN A 395 -7.23 -6.05 -15.34
N ALA A 396 -8.44 -5.52 -15.21
CA ALA A 396 -9.33 -5.30 -16.35
C ALA A 396 -8.79 -4.24 -17.34
N ALA A 397 -8.00 -3.29 -16.83
CA ALA A 397 -7.42 -2.17 -17.55
C ALA A 397 -5.98 -2.41 -18.01
N ALA A 398 -5.47 -3.65 -17.92
CA ALA A 398 -4.12 -3.99 -18.35
C ALA A 398 -3.88 -3.55 -19.82
N GLY A 399 -2.75 -2.89 -20.07
CA GLY A 399 -2.39 -2.38 -21.39
C GLY A 399 -3.21 -1.17 -21.89
N ALA A 400 -4.17 -0.66 -21.10
CA ALA A 400 -4.97 0.50 -21.50
C ALA A 400 -4.37 1.83 -21.01
N GLY A 401 -4.24 2.81 -21.90
CA GLY A 401 -3.93 4.20 -21.52
C GLY A 401 -5.14 4.95 -20.95
N VAL A 402 -4.91 6.21 -20.56
CA VAL A 402 -5.96 7.13 -20.10
C VAL A 402 -6.81 7.62 -21.26
N THR A 403 -8.12 7.59 -21.09
CA THR A 403 -9.11 8.17 -22.00
C THR A 403 -10.06 9.08 -21.23
N ASN A 404 -10.81 9.94 -21.92
CA ASN A 404 -11.90 10.73 -21.32
C ASN A 404 -11.50 11.49 -20.03
N TRP A 405 -10.28 12.05 -19.98
CA TRP A 405 -9.85 12.84 -18.83
C TRP A 405 -10.80 14.01 -18.61
N TRP A 406 -11.25 14.17 -17.39
CA TRP A 406 -12.03 15.30 -16.93
C TRP A 406 -11.51 15.81 -15.59
N SER A 407 -11.53 17.13 -15.44
CA SER A 407 -11.30 17.79 -14.16
C SER A 407 -12.15 19.05 -14.05
N ASN A 408 -12.47 19.46 -12.82
CA ASN A 408 -13.00 20.79 -12.54
C ASN A 408 -11.91 21.88 -12.38
N GLY A 409 -10.65 21.57 -12.70
CA GLY A 409 -9.48 22.42 -12.45
C GLY A 409 -8.94 22.35 -11.01
N GLY A 410 -9.56 21.53 -10.17
CA GLY A 410 -9.23 21.36 -8.76
C GLY A 410 -9.29 19.90 -8.32
N ASN A 411 -9.85 19.68 -7.14
CA ASN A 411 -9.83 18.40 -6.43
C ASN A 411 -10.93 17.42 -6.84
N GLN A 412 -11.41 17.51 -8.08
CA GLN A 412 -12.30 16.54 -8.70
C GLN A 412 -11.76 16.17 -10.07
N ILE A 413 -11.50 14.88 -10.26
CA ILE A 413 -10.99 14.31 -11.50
C ILE A 413 -11.74 13.04 -11.85
N ALA A 414 -11.78 12.71 -13.14
CA ALA A 414 -12.25 11.42 -13.62
C ALA A 414 -11.57 11.06 -14.93
N PHE A 415 -11.42 9.76 -15.18
CA PHE A 415 -10.79 9.26 -16.39
C PHE A 415 -11.21 7.82 -16.69
N GLY A 416 -11.21 7.47 -17.96
CA GLY A 416 -11.27 6.11 -18.45
C GLY A 416 -9.89 5.47 -18.54
N ARG A 417 -9.87 4.14 -18.50
CA ARG A 417 -8.73 3.30 -18.88
C ARG A 417 -9.16 2.49 -20.10
N GLY A 418 -8.86 3.02 -21.28
CA GLY A 418 -9.40 2.49 -22.55
C GLY A 418 -10.92 2.33 -22.49
N SER A 419 -11.43 1.23 -23.03
CA SER A 419 -12.85 0.83 -22.96
C SER A 419 -13.14 -0.17 -21.83
N THR A 420 -12.20 -0.39 -20.89
CA THR A 420 -12.30 -1.48 -19.91
C THR A 420 -12.45 -1.02 -18.46
N GLY A 421 -12.03 0.21 -18.14
CA GLY A 421 -12.15 0.78 -16.80
C GLY A 421 -12.52 2.26 -16.80
N TYR A 422 -13.05 2.74 -15.68
CA TYR A 422 -13.33 4.15 -15.43
C TYR A 422 -13.21 4.44 -13.92
N ALA A 423 -12.57 5.55 -13.55
CA ALA A 423 -12.42 5.97 -12.17
C ALA A 423 -12.70 7.48 -12.01
N ALA A 424 -13.25 7.87 -10.87
CA ALA A 424 -13.45 9.27 -10.51
C ALA A 424 -13.10 9.49 -9.04
N PHE A 425 -12.45 10.62 -8.74
CA PHE A 425 -11.97 10.98 -7.41
C PHE A 425 -12.47 12.37 -7.04
N ASN A 426 -12.89 12.53 -5.78
CA ASN A 426 -13.40 13.76 -5.21
C ASN A 426 -12.80 14.01 -3.83
N ARG A 427 -11.89 14.98 -3.75
CA ARG A 427 -11.28 15.46 -2.50
C ARG A 427 -11.89 16.77 -1.99
N ASN A 428 -13.06 17.14 -2.50
CA ASN A 428 -13.86 18.23 -1.94
C ASN A 428 -14.79 17.74 -0.81
N GLY A 429 -15.23 18.67 0.03
CA GLY A 429 -16.17 18.39 1.13
C GLY A 429 -17.63 18.13 0.71
N GLY A 430 -17.98 18.34 -0.57
CA GLY A 430 -19.31 18.06 -1.13
C GLY A 430 -19.27 16.93 -2.15
N ALA A 431 -20.38 16.19 -2.27
CA ALA A 431 -20.53 15.16 -3.31
C ALA A 431 -20.59 15.80 -4.71
N LEU A 432 -20.15 15.05 -5.72
CA LEU A 432 -20.18 15.45 -7.12
C LEU A 432 -21.17 14.56 -7.87
N THR A 433 -22.30 15.10 -8.33
CA THR A 433 -23.20 14.39 -9.26
C THR A 433 -23.09 15.01 -10.64
N ARG A 434 -22.72 14.20 -11.64
CA ARG A 434 -22.67 14.66 -13.04
C ARG A 434 -22.70 13.51 -14.03
N THR A 435 -22.95 13.86 -15.29
CA THR A 435 -22.75 12.98 -16.43
C THR A 435 -21.29 13.05 -16.89
N PHE A 436 -20.63 11.90 -16.87
CA PHE A 436 -19.27 11.69 -17.34
C PHE A 436 -19.29 11.02 -18.72
N GLN A 437 -18.33 11.37 -19.57
CA GLN A 437 -18.04 10.61 -20.78
C GLN A 437 -17.08 9.46 -20.44
N THR A 438 -17.36 8.29 -20.96
CA THR A 438 -16.55 7.08 -20.80
C THR A 438 -16.50 6.31 -22.11
N SER A 439 -15.54 5.40 -22.24
CA SER A 439 -15.45 4.44 -23.34
C SER A 439 -15.89 3.04 -22.92
N LEU A 440 -16.39 2.86 -21.69
CA LEU A 440 -17.02 1.61 -21.27
C LEU A 440 -18.20 1.28 -22.20
N PRO A 441 -18.39 0.01 -22.60
CA PRO A 441 -19.57 -0.42 -23.34
C PRO A 441 -20.85 -0.12 -22.57
N ALA A 442 -21.95 0.10 -23.29
CA ALA A 442 -23.26 0.26 -22.66
C ALA A 442 -23.60 -0.94 -21.78
N GLY A 443 -24.09 -0.70 -20.57
CA GLY A 443 -24.33 -1.72 -19.54
C GLY A 443 -24.41 -1.14 -18.14
N THR A 444 -24.77 -1.96 -17.17
CA THR A 444 -24.84 -1.55 -15.76
C THR A 444 -23.62 -2.09 -15.01
N TYR A 445 -22.92 -1.22 -14.29
CA TYR A 445 -21.65 -1.55 -13.63
C TYR A 445 -21.74 -1.31 -12.13
N CYS A 446 -21.15 -2.20 -11.34
CA CYS A 446 -20.98 -2.00 -9.91
C CYS A 446 -19.95 -0.91 -9.62
N ASP A 447 -20.24 -0.02 -8.68
CA ASP A 447 -19.23 0.87 -8.11
C ASP A 447 -18.38 0.11 -7.10
N VAL A 448 -17.23 -0.38 -7.55
CA VAL A 448 -16.35 -1.24 -6.74
C VAL A 448 -15.58 -0.48 -5.65
N MET A 449 -15.58 0.86 -5.68
CA MET A 449 -15.05 1.68 -4.58
C MET A 449 -15.97 1.68 -3.36
N ASN A 450 -17.28 1.60 -3.60
CA ASN A 450 -18.31 1.74 -2.56
C ASN A 450 -19.14 0.45 -2.37
N GLY A 451 -18.74 -0.64 -3.01
CA GLY A 451 -19.40 -1.94 -2.93
C GLY A 451 -18.47 -3.08 -3.34
N ASP A 452 -18.92 -4.29 -3.07
CA ASP A 452 -18.28 -5.53 -3.48
C ASP A 452 -19.08 -6.14 -4.63
N PHE A 453 -18.39 -6.56 -5.68
CA PHE A 453 -18.98 -7.25 -6.82
C PHE A 453 -18.70 -8.76 -6.72
N SER A 454 -19.75 -9.57 -6.77
CA SER A 454 -19.64 -11.03 -6.78
C SER A 454 -20.84 -11.65 -7.45
N GLY A 455 -20.62 -12.66 -8.30
CA GLY A 455 -21.71 -13.41 -8.94
C GLY A 455 -22.68 -12.57 -9.78
N GLY A 456 -22.22 -11.45 -10.36
CA GLY A 456 -23.08 -10.53 -11.12
C GLY A 456 -23.90 -9.55 -10.27
N ALA A 457 -23.78 -9.61 -8.94
CA ALA A 457 -24.42 -8.71 -7.99
C ALA A 457 -23.43 -7.70 -7.41
N CYS A 458 -23.95 -6.51 -7.07
CA CYS A 458 -23.21 -5.44 -6.42
C CYS A 458 -23.82 -5.19 -5.05
N THR A 459 -23.00 -5.13 -4.00
CA THR A 459 -23.50 -4.72 -2.67
C THR A 459 -23.65 -3.20 -2.55
N GLY A 460 -22.98 -2.45 -3.43
CA GLY A 460 -23.05 -0.99 -3.51
C GLY A 460 -23.96 -0.48 -4.62
N THR A 461 -23.81 0.80 -4.95
CA THR A 461 -24.53 1.43 -6.07
C THR A 461 -24.09 0.85 -7.40
N THR A 462 -25.02 0.77 -8.35
CA THR A 462 -24.72 0.45 -9.75
C THR A 462 -25.01 1.64 -10.64
N TYR A 463 -24.24 1.78 -11.71
CA TYR A 463 -24.35 2.89 -12.65
C TYR A 463 -24.55 2.38 -14.08
N PRO A 464 -25.62 2.82 -14.76
CA PRO A 464 -25.82 2.52 -16.18
C PRO A 464 -24.94 3.42 -17.05
N VAL A 465 -24.22 2.80 -17.98
CA VAL A 465 -23.56 3.45 -19.11
C VAL A 465 -24.48 3.29 -20.32
N ASN A 466 -24.85 4.39 -20.96
CA ASN A 466 -25.71 4.37 -22.14
C ASN A 466 -24.94 4.05 -23.44
N SER A 467 -25.64 3.90 -24.57
CA SER A 467 -25.04 3.62 -25.88
C SER A 467 -24.14 4.74 -26.43
N ALA A 468 -24.22 5.95 -25.87
CA ALA A 468 -23.34 7.07 -26.19
C ALA A 468 -22.08 7.11 -25.30
N GLY A 469 -21.86 6.12 -24.45
CA GLY A 469 -20.73 6.08 -23.53
C GLY A 469 -20.84 7.12 -22.41
N GLN A 470 -22.05 7.43 -21.96
CA GLN A 470 -22.26 8.39 -20.87
C GLN A 470 -22.76 7.68 -19.61
N VAL A 471 -22.26 8.13 -18.47
CA VAL A 471 -22.67 7.64 -17.15
C VAL A 471 -22.96 8.82 -16.22
N THR A 472 -24.17 8.88 -15.67
CA THR A 472 -24.52 9.85 -14.63
C THR A 472 -24.26 9.21 -13.27
N ALA A 473 -23.26 9.72 -12.55
CA ALA A 473 -22.83 9.14 -11.28
C ALA A 473 -22.62 10.21 -10.19
N THR A 474 -22.70 9.75 -8.94
CA THR A 474 -22.41 10.56 -7.75
C THR A 474 -21.13 10.08 -7.10
N VAL A 475 -20.10 10.92 -7.09
CA VAL A 475 -18.86 10.65 -6.36
C VAL A 475 -19.00 11.27 -4.96
N PRO A 476 -18.93 10.49 -3.86
CA PRO A 476 -19.11 11.03 -2.52
C PRO A 476 -18.05 12.09 -2.18
N ALA A 477 -18.36 12.96 -1.22
CA ALA A 477 -17.38 13.88 -0.66
C ALA A 477 -16.20 13.10 -0.09
N ASN A 478 -14.97 13.57 -0.32
CA ASN A 478 -13.76 12.90 0.18
C ASN A 478 -13.71 11.40 -0.18
N GLY A 479 -14.13 11.03 -1.39
CA GLY A 479 -14.27 9.65 -1.84
C GLY A 479 -14.01 9.48 -3.34
N ALA A 480 -14.29 8.28 -3.83
CA ALA A 480 -14.10 7.91 -5.23
C ALA A 480 -15.16 6.90 -5.69
N LEU A 481 -15.19 6.69 -7.00
CA LEU A 481 -16.04 5.78 -7.76
C LEU A 481 -15.13 5.01 -8.72
N ALA A 482 -15.38 3.73 -8.93
CA ALA A 482 -14.71 2.97 -9.97
C ALA A 482 -15.62 1.92 -10.62
N LEU A 483 -15.53 1.81 -11.94
CA LEU A 483 -16.29 0.90 -12.80
C LEU A 483 -15.32 0.15 -13.71
N HIS A 484 -15.56 -1.14 -13.97
CA HIS A 484 -14.79 -1.88 -14.96
C HIS A 484 -15.60 -3.03 -15.56
N VAL A 485 -15.17 -3.52 -16.73
CA VAL A 485 -15.89 -4.53 -17.53
C VAL A 485 -16.15 -5.84 -16.80
N ASN A 486 -15.25 -6.24 -15.91
CA ASN A 486 -15.42 -7.45 -15.09
C ASN A 486 -16.38 -7.27 -13.90
N ALA A 487 -16.88 -6.05 -13.64
CA ALA A 487 -17.87 -5.73 -12.61
C ALA A 487 -19.22 -5.31 -13.21
N ARG A 488 -19.53 -5.81 -14.41
CA ARG A 488 -20.80 -5.59 -15.08
C ARG A 488 -21.88 -6.50 -14.47
N THR A 489 -23.02 -5.94 -14.10
CA THR A 489 -24.11 -6.70 -13.48
C THR A 489 -24.94 -7.43 -14.53
N SER A 490 -25.55 -8.54 -14.12
CA SER A 490 -26.48 -9.32 -14.95
C SER A 490 -27.87 -8.68 -15.06
N ALA A 491 -28.09 -7.53 -14.41
CA ALA A 491 -29.36 -6.83 -14.46
C ALA A 491 -29.59 -6.24 -15.85
N THR A 492 -30.72 -6.57 -16.46
CA THR A 492 -31.20 -5.98 -17.71
C THR A 492 -31.26 -4.46 -17.57
N PRO A 493 -30.87 -3.66 -18.58
CA PRO A 493 -30.98 -2.21 -18.50
C PRO A 493 -32.45 -1.82 -18.28
N GLY A 494 -32.78 -1.38 -17.06
CA GLY A 494 -34.01 -0.62 -16.85
C GLY A 494 -33.91 0.68 -17.64
N PRO A 495 -35.03 1.24 -18.13
CA PRO A 495 -34.99 2.48 -18.87
C PRO A 495 -34.38 3.60 -18.03
N ASN A 496 -33.58 4.43 -18.71
CA ASN A 496 -32.85 5.62 -18.25
C ASN A 496 -33.57 6.38 -17.11
N PRO A 497 -32.89 6.91 -16.08
CA PRO A 497 -33.54 7.72 -15.06
C PRO A 497 -33.97 9.04 -15.69
N THR A 498 -35.24 9.16 -16.05
CA THR A 498 -35.87 10.46 -16.21
C THR A 498 -35.91 11.13 -14.85
N THR A 499 -35.38 12.35 -14.79
CA THR A 499 -35.60 13.29 -13.70
C THR A 499 -37.10 13.44 -13.46
N THR A 500 -37.62 12.75 -12.45
CA THR A 500 -38.98 12.94 -11.94
C THR A 500 -38.86 13.28 -10.45
N PRO A 501 -39.58 14.30 -9.94
CA PRO A 501 -39.56 14.65 -8.52
C PRO A 501 -39.87 13.42 -7.65
N PRO A 502 -39.40 13.39 -6.39
CA PRO A 502 -39.43 12.18 -5.58
C PRO A 502 -40.85 11.59 -5.51
N PRO A 503 -41.09 10.35 -5.96
CA PRO A 503 -42.35 9.69 -5.68
C PRO A 503 -42.33 9.29 -4.21
N THR A 504 -43.26 9.86 -3.45
CA THR A 504 -43.62 9.40 -2.12
C THR A 504 -44.14 7.97 -2.22
N GLY A 505 -43.35 7.00 -1.74
CA GLY A 505 -43.82 5.65 -1.43
C GLY A 505 -43.19 4.53 -2.25
N GLY A 506 -41.89 4.27 -2.05
CA GLY A 506 -41.29 2.97 -2.39
C GLY A 506 -41.19 2.08 -1.17
N THR A 507 -41.53 0.79 -1.28
CA THR A 507 -41.32 -0.20 -0.20
C THR A 507 -39.84 -0.53 -0.05
N CYS A 508 -39.33 -0.59 1.18
CA CYS A 508 -37.91 -0.85 1.44
C CYS A 508 -37.61 -2.34 1.47
N GLY A 509 -36.78 -2.83 0.54
CA GLY A 509 -36.25 -4.21 0.60
C GLY A 509 -35.12 -4.35 1.63
N THR A 510 -34.22 -3.38 1.68
CA THR A 510 -33.15 -3.27 2.69
C THR A 510 -33.10 -1.84 3.20
N VAL A 511 -32.93 -1.69 4.51
CA VAL A 511 -32.85 -0.42 5.22
C VAL A 511 -31.44 -0.27 5.78
N ALA A 512 -30.77 0.84 5.48
CA ALA A 512 -29.53 1.20 6.15
C ALA A 512 -29.84 1.67 7.58
N THR A 513 -29.66 0.77 8.54
CA THR A 513 -29.92 1.04 9.95
C THR A 513 -28.61 1.38 10.65
N THR A 514 -28.48 2.62 11.10
CA THR A 514 -27.38 3.11 11.93
C THR A 514 -27.69 2.85 13.39
N PHE A 515 -26.86 2.06 14.04
CA PHE A 515 -26.87 1.85 15.48
C PHE A 515 -25.91 2.83 16.13
N GLU A 516 -26.38 3.54 17.15
CA GLU A 516 -25.58 4.44 17.97
C GLU A 516 -25.81 4.09 19.44
N VAL A 517 -24.74 3.79 20.18
CA VAL A 517 -24.83 3.59 21.63
C VAL A 517 -23.82 4.45 22.36
N ASP A 518 -24.31 5.27 23.29
CA ASP A 518 -23.46 5.98 24.24
C ASP A 518 -23.06 5.04 25.37
N THR A 519 -21.77 4.69 25.44
CA THR A 519 -21.25 3.85 26.51
C THR A 519 -19.74 3.99 26.69
N GLY A 520 -19.32 4.04 27.96
CA GLY A 520 -17.90 3.94 28.33
C GLY A 520 -17.39 2.50 28.25
N THR A 521 -16.14 2.34 27.83
CA THR A 521 -15.44 1.05 27.82
C THR A 521 -14.16 1.17 28.65
N VAL A 522 -13.71 0.06 29.25
CA VAL A 522 -12.34 -0.02 29.77
C VAL A 522 -11.36 -0.38 28.66
N TRP A 523 -10.07 -0.13 28.87
CA TRP A 523 -9.04 -0.45 27.88
C TRP A 523 -9.12 -1.91 27.43
N GLY A 524 -9.13 -2.14 26.11
CA GLY A 524 -9.28 -3.46 25.49
C GLY A 524 -10.73 -3.90 25.21
N GLN A 525 -11.75 -3.21 25.72
CA GLN A 525 -13.14 -3.49 25.37
C GLN A 525 -13.56 -2.78 24.08
N ASN A 526 -14.27 -3.51 23.21
CA ASN A 526 -14.92 -2.97 22.02
C ASN A 526 -16.42 -3.27 22.06
N VAL A 527 -17.23 -2.39 21.45
CA VAL A 527 -18.69 -2.51 21.44
C VAL A 527 -19.16 -3.14 20.13
N TYR A 528 -20.10 -4.07 20.22
CA TYR A 528 -20.73 -4.75 19.10
C TYR A 528 -22.26 -4.68 19.23
N VAL A 529 -22.97 -4.79 18.12
CA VAL A 529 -24.42 -5.03 18.11
C VAL A 529 -24.71 -6.43 17.61
N VAL A 530 -25.57 -7.14 18.33
CA VAL A 530 -26.06 -8.49 17.99
C VAL A 530 -27.58 -8.51 18.01
N GLY A 531 -28.20 -9.41 17.26
CA GLY A 531 -29.65 -9.48 17.19
C GLY A 531 -30.19 -10.71 16.49
N ASN A 532 -31.52 -10.78 16.41
CA ASN A 532 -32.28 -11.92 15.92
C ASN A 532 -32.27 -12.13 14.39
N VAL A 533 -31.54 -11.30 13.64
CA VAL A 533 -31.44 -11.38 12.18
C VAL A 533 -30.02 -11.76 11.77
N PRO A 534 -29.82 -12.44 10.62
CA PRO A 534 -28.49 -12.87 10.18
C PRO A 534 -27.48 -11.73 10.05
N ALA A 535 -27.93 -10.55 9.61
CA ALA A 535 -27.11 -9.35 9.50
C ALA A 535 -26.57 -8.83 10.86
N LEU A 536 -27.14 -9.29 11.98
CA LEU A 536 -26.70 -8.99 13.34
C LEU A 536 -26.18 -10.26 14.06
N GLY A 537 -25.77 -11.28 13.30
CA GLY A 537 -25.11 -12.46 13.85
C GLY A 537 -26.01 -13.47 14.54
N ASN A 538 -27.35 -13.38 14.43
CA ASN A 538 -28.31 -14.32 15.05
C ASN A 538 -28.02 -14.59 16.55
N TRP A 539 -27.82 -13.52 17.32
CA TRP A 539 -27.47 -13.54 18.75
C TRP A 539 -26.10 -14.15 19.10
N ASP A 540 -25.22 -14.40 18.14
CA ASP A 540 -23.84 -14.81 18.40
C ASP A 540 -22.90 -13.60 18.50
N PRO A 541 -22.32 -13.29 19.69
CA PRO A 541 -21.35 -12.21 19.86
C PRO A 541 -20.10 -12.34 19.01
N ALA A 542 -19.70 -13.55 18.61
CA ALA A 542 -18.56 -13.77 17.72
C ALA A 542 -18.83 -13.21 16.32
N ASN A 543 -20.10 -13.22 15.89
CA ASN A 543 -20.59 -12.75 14.60
C ASN A 543 -21.31 -11.39 14.69
N GLY A 544 -21.24 -10.71 15.85
CA GLY A 544 -21.82 -9.40 16.04
C GLY A 544 -21.13 -8.33 15.19
N VAL A 545 -21.87 -7.28 14.85
CA VAL A 545 -21.33 -6.16 14.06
C VAL A 545 -20.50 -5.27 14.97
N PRO A 546 -19.21 -5.03 14.69
CA PRO A 546 -18.38 -4.11 15.46
C PRO A 546 -18.82 -2.67 15.26
N LEU A 547 -18.92 -1.90 16.34
CA LEU A 547 -19.16 -0.46 16.29
C LEU A 547 -17.84 0.30 16.34
N SER A 548 -17.77 1.41 15.61
CA SER A 548 -16.64 2.33 15.61
C SER A 548 -16.72 3.29 16.79
N SER A 549 -15.59 3.52 17.45
CA SER A 549 -15.39 4.51 18.51
C SER A 549 -14.99 5.90 18.01
N ALA A 550 -15.10 6.17 16.69
CA ALA A 550 -14.72 7.45 16.09
C ALA A 550 -15.45 8.68 16.68
N SER A 551 -16.56 8.46 17.42
CA SER A 551 -17.31 9.51 18.12
C SER A 551 -17.44 9.22 19.63
N TYR A 552 -16.44 8.54 20.22
CA TYR A 552 -16.43 8.13 21.63
C TYR A 552 -16.85 9.28 22.58
N PRO A 553 -17.75 9.06 23.55
CA PRO A 553 -18.26 7.76 24.02
C PRO A 553 -19.40 7.14 23.19
N VAL A 554 -19.79 7.77 22.08
CA VAL A 554 -20.76 7.20 21.14
C VAL A 554 -20.08 6.23 20.19
N TRP A 555 -20.55 5.00 20.22
CA TRP A 555 -20.15 3.93 19.31
C TRP A 555 -21.15 3.84 18.17
N ARG A 556 -20.68 3.69 16.93
CA ARG A 556 -21.55 3.72 15.73
C ARG A 556 -21.21 2.66 14.69
N ALA A 557 -22.23 2.03 14.11
CA ALA A 557 -22.12 1.26 12.87
C ALA A 557 -23.43 1.36 12.06
N THR A 558 -23.33 1.26 10.73
CA THR A 558 -24.49 1.18 9.84
C THR A 558 -24.54 -0.19 9.19
N VAL A 559 -25.69 -0.86 9.30
CA VAL A 559 -25.93 -2.23 8.82
C VAL A 559 -27.15 -2.24 7.91
N GLY A 560 -27.09 -2.99 6.81
CA GLY A 560 -28.26 -3.26 5.97
C GLY A 560 -29.16 -4.30 6.61
N LEU A 561 -30.36 -3.90 7.06
CA LEU A 561 -31.36 -4.81 7.63
C LEU A 561 -32.54 -4.98 6.65
N PRO A 562 -33.26 -6.11 6.66
CA PRO A 562 -34.45 -6.26 5.83
C PRO A 562 -35.49 -5.18 6.19
N GLY A 563 -36.18 -4.59 5.21
CA GLY A 563 -37.21 -3.58 5.47
C GLY A 563 -38.50 -4.16 6.03
N GLY A 564 -39.28 -3.33 6.73
CA GLY A 564 -40.54 -3.74 7.39
C GLY A 564 -40.38 -4.89 8.40
N THR A 565 -39.18 -5.08 8.94
CA THR A 565 -38.83 -6.24 9.76
C THR A 565 -38.68 -5.84 11.21
N ALA A 566 -39.30 -6.61 12.12
CA ALA A 566 -39.11 -6.46 13.55
C ALA A 566 -37.74 -7.04 13.96
N VAL A 567 -36.88 -6.17 14.47
CA VAL A 567 -35.52 -6.51 14.88
C VAL A 567 -35.42 -6.44 16.39
N GLN A 568 -35.01 -7.53 17.00
CA GLN A 568 -34.58 -7.56 18.39
C GLN A 568 -33.05 -7.56 18.44
N TYR A 569 -32.48 -6.71 19.29
CA TYR A 569 -31.03 -6.55 19.39
C TYR A 569 -30.57 -6.16 20.81
N LYS A 570 -29.28 -6.34 21.07
CA LYS A 570 -28.54 -5.82 22.23
C LYS A 570 -27.16 -5.35 21.81
N TYR A 571 -26.61 -4.42 22.59
CA TYR A 571 -25.17 -4.14 22.54
C TYR A 571 -24.41 -5.12 23.44
N VAL A 572 -23.19 -5.46 23.04
CA VAL A 572 -22.27 -6.26 23.84
C VAL A 572 -20.89 -5.60 23.87
N LYS A 573 -20.22 -5.65 25.02
CA LYS A 573 -18.80 -5.27 25.16
C LYS A 573 -17.96 -6.53 25.16
N ARG A 574 -16.96 -6.60 24.28
CA ARG A 574 -16.05 -7.74 24.17
C ARG A 574 -14.62 -7.34 24.48
N ASN A 575 -13.94 -8.17 25.26
CA ASN A 575 -12.49 -8.12 25.48
C ASN A 575 -11.96 -9.57 25.42
N GLY A 576 -11.42 -9.96 24.28
CA GLY A 576 -11.10 -11.37 23.98
C GLY A 576 -12.36 -12.26 24.00
N ALA A 577 -12.33 -13.32 24.83
CA ALA A 577 -13.45 -14.25 25.00
C ALA A 577 -14.53 -13.75 25.99
N GLN A 578 -14.25 -12.69 26.76
CA GLN A 578 -15.22 -12.14 27.71
C GLN A 578 -16.25 -11.29 26.97
N VAL A 579 -17.54 -11.55 27.22
CA VAL A 579 -18.67 -10.82 26.64
C VAL A 579 -19.56 -10.30 27.77
N VAL A 580 -19.73 -8.99 27.84
CA VAL A 580 -20.69 -8.33 28.73
C VAL A 580 -21.88 -7.88 27.90
N TRP A 581 -23.07 -8.34 28.27
CA TRP A 581 -24.32 -8.01 27.58
C TRP A 581 -25.04 -6.85 28.27
N GLU A 582 -25.85 -6.11 27.51
CA GLU A 582 -26.88 -5.27 28.09
C GLU A 582 -27.90 -6.08 28.91
N SER A 583 -28.49 -5.43 29.92
CA SER A 583 -29.58 -6.01 30.72
C SER A 583 -30.82 -6.36 29.87
N ASP A 584 -31.64 -7.30 30.37
CA ASP A 584 -32.95 -7.61 29.77
C ASP A 584 -33.99 -6.52 30.08
N PRO A 585 -35.01 -6.34 29.23
CA PRO A 585 -35.31 -7.10 28.00
C PRO A 585 -34.54 -6.61 26.77
N ASN A 586 -34.50 -7.46 25.72
CA ASN A 586 -33.99 -7.11 24.39
C ASN A 586 -34.59 -5.77 23.90
N ARG A 587 -33.77 -4.97 23.21
CA ARG A 587 -34.29 -3.83 22.45
C ARG A 587 -35.07 -4.37 21.26
N SER A 588 -36.20 -3.75 20.94
CA SER A 588 -37.04 -4.16 19.82
C SER A 588 -37.45 -2.93 19.02
N ARG A 589 -37.11 -2.89 17.73
CA ARG A 589 -37.46 -1.82 16.79
C ARG A 589 -37.74 -2.42 15.42
N SER A 590 -38.62 -1.79 14.66
CA SER A 590 -38.89 -2.19 13.27
C SER A 590 -38.17 -1.29 12.29
N THR A 591 -37.60 -1.88 11.24
CA THR A 591 -37.08 -1.12 10.11
C THR A 591 -38.24 -0.53 9.30
N PRO A 592 -38.08 0.66 8.69
CA PRO A 592 -39.06 1.22 7.77
C PRO A 592 -39.45 0.21 6.69
N SER A 593 -40.75 0.09 6.43
CA SER A 593 -41.28 -0.67 5.29
C SER A 593 -41.38 0.19 4.03
N ALA A 594 -41.20 1.51 4.15
CA ALA A 594 -41.26 2.46 3.06
C ALA A 594 -40.20 3.57 3.19
N THR A 595 -39.90 4.24 2.07
CA THR A 595 -38.88 5.28 1.97
C THR A 595 -39.10 6.45 2.93
N PRO A 596 -38.03 7.04 3.52
CA PRO A 596 -36.62 6.75 3.26
C PRO A 596 -36.17 5.43 3.91
N CYS A 597 -35.44 4.60 3.15
CA CYS A 597 -34.96 3.28 3.57
C CYS A 597 -33.73 3.37 4.48
N THR A 598 -33.83 4.22 5.50
CA THR A 598 -32.79 4.50 6.47
C THR A 598 -33.43 4.58 7.85
N ALA A 599 -32.75 4.06 8.86
CA ALA A 599 -33.13 4.24 10.25
C ALA A 599 -31.89 4.60 11.06
N THR A 600 -32.05 5.45 12.08
CA THR A 600 -31.02 5.69 13.08
C THR A 600 -31.59 5.34 14.44
N TRP A 601 -30.94 4.43 15.13
CA TRP A 601 -31.31 3.98 16.46
C TRP A 601 -30.23 4.41 17.44
N THR A 602 -30.49 5.54 18.07
CA THR A 602 -29.68 6.06 19.17
C THR A 602 -30.17 5.48 20.48
N ASP A 603 -29.24 4.97 21.26
CA ASP A 603 -29.44 4.26 22.51
C ASP A 603 -28.39 4.70 23.56
N THR A 604 -28.71 4.51 24.83
CA THR A 604 -27.73 4.54 25.93
C THR A 604 -27.68 3.13 26.51
N TRP A 605 -26.48 2.65 26.86
CA TRP A 605 -26.27 1.32 27.42
C TRP A 605 -27.19 1.02 28.62
N ARG A 606 -27.76 -0.18 28.69
CA ARG A 606 -28.68 -0.65 29.75
C ARG A 606 -28.11 -1.73 30.65
#